data_AF-D2ZX22-F1
#
_entry.id   AF-D2ZX22-F1
#
_cell.length_a   1.000
_cell.length_b   1.000
_cell.length_c   1.000
_cell.angle_alpha   90.00
_cell.angle_beta   90.00
_cell.angle_gamma   90.00
#
_symmetry.space_group_name_H-M   'P 1'
#
loop_
_entity.id
_entity.type
_entity.pdbx_description
1 polymer ?
#
loop_
_entity_poly.entity_id
_entity_poly.type
_entity_poly.pdbx_seq_one_letter_code
_entity_poly.pdbx_strand_id
1 'polypeptide(L)'
;MYEYKGFKMDYSYFVNYKIDDPVTAAVGENGHPTIDYYAEGYFESVRLMINEILRRLKLMKSSKSHQIDIKNIKITEDILVYPICFNIRHSIELYLKAIIEKIISIYEIKNLRKPSSLNISHHNIILLWELISTHNFSIWSMDSYINRKQIFDEKFDAYLSILNEYIQQWGAIDPTGQTFRYPLDTESKRHLQDISNIQILFLFSNAEKNHKKLDDFYHFIQNLHDDYKKNRGNQFLTYFQLTKLAESLPVFHQWGEALTQELLDELQIKFKLVSRRQIYKCIDYIKQDYYLSSLISKDIAFKFLSNDKVKDIIDFFKQFQIKEGSILGDNKSERNLSLNTIDWEAWQQERERIQDFFSDYTYNELVDLVTIIYIGRDENTPQEYDLIYRYMEGIFETPDSIINKIQEKQCNIVCYLNNSLDIFGKSFLRTN
;
A
#
# COMPACT_ATOMS: atom_id res chain seq x y z
N MET A 1 16.11 51.63 -6.30
CA MET A 1 15.52 50.53 -5.52
C MET A 1 14.14 50.26 -6.11
N TYR A 2 14.01 49.26 -6.99
CA TYR A 2 12.70 48.88 -7.51
C TYR A 2 12.07 47.91 -6.51
N GLU A 3 11.06 48.37 -5.78
CA GLU A 3 10.22 47.51 -4.96
C GLU A 3 9.45 46.54 -5.87
N TYR A 4 9.78 45.26 -5.76
CA TYR A 4 8.96 44.18 -6.32
C TYR A 4 7.62 44.19 -5.57
N LYS A 5 6.60 44.81 -6.15
CA LYS A 5 5.20 44.61 -5.73
C LYS A 5 4.88 43.14 -5.97
N GLY A 6 4.69 42.38 -4.90
CA GLY A 6 4.27 40.98 -4.98
C GLY A 6 3.00 40.86 -5.80
N PHE A 7 3.11 40.26 -6.97
CA PHE A 7 1.93 39.84 -7.74
C PHE A 7 1.15 38.85 -6.87
N LYS A 8 -0.07 39.21 -6.52
CA LYS A 8 -1.01 38.25 -5.92
C LYS A 8 -1.31 37.20 -6.98
N MET A 9 -1.00 35.94 -6.72
CA MET A 9 -1.29 34.85 -7.64
C MET A 9 -2.80 34.82 -7.94
N ASP A 10 -3.16 34.98 -9.21
CA ASP A 10 -4.53 34.83 -9.68
C ASP A 10 -4.76 33.38 -10.12
N TYR A 11 -5.61 32.66 -9.38
CA TYR A 11 -6.01 31.28 -9.67
C TYR A 11 -7.32 31.20 -10.45
N SER A 12 -7.75 32.27 -11.13
CA SER A 12 -9.03 32.34 -11.86
C SER A 12 -9.28 31.18 -12.82
N TYR A 13 -8.25 30.63 -13.47
CA TYR A 13 -8.37 29.43 -14.32
C TYR A 13 -8.69 28.12 -13.56
N PHE A 14 -8.38 28.05 -12.27
CA PHE A 14 -8.61 26.86 -11.42
C PHE A 14 -9.84 27.00 -10.52
N VAL A 15 -10.25 28.23 -10.19
CA VAL A 15 -11.33 28.51 -9.22
C VAL A 15 -12.68 28.77 -9.89
N ASN A 16 -12.70 29.08 -11.19
CA ASN A 16 -13.94 29.18 -11.96
C ASN A 16 -14.47 27.78 -12.29
N TYR A 17 -15.31 27.23 -11.42
CA TYR A 17 -15.95 25.93 -11.65
C TYR A 17 -17.31 26.09 -12.34
N LYS A 18 -17.59 25.19 -13.29
CA LYS A 18 -18.94 25.00 -13.81
C LYS A 18 -19.66 24.03 -12.88
N ILE A 19 -20.82 24.44 -12.36
CA ILE A 19 -21.62 23.64 -11.40
C ILE A 19 -21.95 22.24 -11.95
N ASP A 20 -22.05 22.12 -13.28
CA ASP A 20 -22.43 20.87 -13.95
C ASP A 20 -21.22 20.10 -14.54
N ASP A 21 -19.97 20.42 -14.18
CA ASP A 21 -18.81 19.63 -14.63
C ASP A 21 -18.74 18.29 -13.86
N PRO A 22 -18.97 17.14 -14.52
CA PRO A 22 -18.96 15.85 -13.83
C PRO A 22 -17.55 15.37 -13.45
N VAL A 23 -16.48 16.07 -13.86
CA VAL A 23 -15.09 15.67 -13.61
C VAL A 23 -14.40 16.70 -12.71
N THR A 24 -14.32 16.40 -11.41
CA THR A 24 -13.63 17.24 -10.41
C THR A 24 -12.58 16.43 -9.67
N ALA A 25 -11.38 17.00 -9.51
CA ALA A 25 -10.29 16.41 -8.74
C ALA A 25 -10.00 17.25 -7.47
N ALA A 26 -9.74 16.58 -6.35
CA ALA A 26 -9.22 17.22 -5.15
C ALA A 26 -7.71 17.46 -5.29
N VAL A 27 -7.27 18.70 -5.09
CA VAL A 27 -5.85 19.11 -5.21
C VAL A 27 -5.39 19.89 -3.98
N GLY A 28 -4.07 20.02 -3.80
CA GLY A 28 -3.49 20.71 -2.65
C GLY A 28 -3.87 20.02 -1.34
N GLU A 29 -4.15 20.81 -0.30
CA GLU A 29 -4.55 20.28 1.02
C GLU A 29 -5.82 19.43 0.94
N ASN A 30 -6.78 19.73 0.07
CA ASN A 30 -8.01 18.93 0.01
C ASN A 30 -7.77 17.51 -0.51
N GLY A 31 -6.77 17.32 -1.38
CA GLY A 31 -6.43 16.01 -1.95
C GLY A 31 -5.31 15.29 -1.21
N HIS A 32 -4.51 16.02 -0.41
CA HIS A 32 -3.30 15.55 0.26
C HIS A 32 -2.44 14.58 -0.60
N PRO A 33 -2.12 14.91 -1.87
CA PRO A 33 -1.42 13.98 -2.74
C PRO A 33 0.02 13.77 -2.27
N THR A 34 0.44 12.52 -2.13
CA THR A 34 1.83 12.15 -1.83
C THR A 34 2.65 11.99 -3.12
N ILE A 35 3.98 11.98 -3.02
CA ILE A 35 4.90 11.98 -4.17
C ILE A 35 4.65 10.79 -5.13
N ASP A 36 4.26 9.64 -4.59
CA ASP A 36 3.86 8.44 -5.32
C ASP A 36 2.60 8.65 -6.19
N TYR A 37 1.60 9.43 -5.75
CA TYR A 37 0.46 9.79 -6.62
C TYR A 37 0.92 10.57 -7.85
N TYR A 38 1.89 11.47 -7.69
CA TYR A 38 2.48 12.19 -8.82
C TYR A 38 3.25 11.22 -9.71
N ALA A 39 4.07 10.35 -9.13
CA ALA A 39 4.86 9.36 -9.87
C ALA A 39 3.96 8.47 -10.74
N GLU A 40 2.86 7.97 -10.17
CA GLU A 40 1.88 7.16 -10.89
C GLU A 40 1.14 7.98 -11.95
N GLY A 41 0.72 9.21 -11.63
CA GLY A 41 0.06 10.09 -12.58
C GLY A 41 0.89 10.37 -13.84
N TYR A 42 2.21 10.61 -13.68
CA TYR A 42 3.10 10.75 -14.83
C TYR A 42 3.20 9.45 -15.64
N PHE A 43 3.27 8.28 -15.00
CA PHE A 43 3.34 7.02 -15.72
C PHE A 43 2.02 6.66 -16.43
N GLU A 44 0.89 6.87 -15.78
CA GLU A 44 -0.44 6.64 -16.36
C GLU A 44 -0.71 7.57 -17.54
N SER A 45 -0.17 8.78 -17.54
CA SER A 45 -0.21 9.65 -18.73
C SER A 45 0.47 9.00 -19.95
N VAL A 46 1.53 8.21 -19.74
CA VAL A 46 2.20 7.46 -20.80
C VAL A 46 1.28 6.36 -21.32
N ARG A 47 0.61 5.62 -20.42
CA ARG A 47 -0.38 4.61 -20.80
C ARG A 47 -1.48 5.20 -21.66
N LEU A 48 -1.99 6.39 -21.31
CA LEU A 48 -2.99 7.11 -22.12
C LEU A 48 -2.46 7.48 -23.52
N MET A 49 -1.23 7.99 -23.61
CA MET A 49 -0.59 8.29 -24.90
C MET A 49 -0.40 7.03 -25.76
N ILE A 50 0.00 5.91 -25.16
CA ILE A 50 0.16 4.62 -25.84
C ILE A 50 -1.19 4.07 -26.31
N ASN A 51 -2.23 4.16 -25.50
CA ASN A 51 -3.57 3.74 -25.87
C ASN A 51 -4.09 4.52 -27.08
N GLU A 52 -3.79 5.81 -27.17
CA GLU A 52 -4.14 6.62 -28.34
C GLU A 52 -3.39 6.18 -29.60
N ILE A 53 -2.08 5.91 -29.50
CA ILE A 53 -1.28 5.34 -30.60
C ILE A 53 -1.90 4.02 -31.07
N LEU A 54 -2.21 3.10 -30.15
CA LEU A 54 -2.80 1.80 -30.47
C LEU A 54 -4.20 1.93 -31.09
N ARG A 55 -5.03 2.86 -30.58
CA ARG A 55 -6.36 3.16 -31.13
C ARG A 55 -6.25 3.62 -32.59
N ARG A 56 -5.32 4.54 -32.89
CA ARG A 56 -5.04 4.99 -34.25
C ARG A 56 -4.59 3.84 -35.16
N LEU A 57 -3.66 3.00 -34.71
CA LEU A 57 -3.18 1.84 -35.48
C LEU A 57 -4.31 0.85 -35.79
N LYS A 58 -5.22 0.60 -34.85
CA LYS A 58 -6.42 -0.24 -35.07
C LYS A 58 -7.35 0.37 -36.12
N LEU A 59 -7.59 1.67 -36.03
CA LEU A 59 -8.45 2.40 -36.96
C LEU A 59 -7.89 2.39 -38.40
N MET A 60 -6.58 2.56 -38.57
CA MET A 60 -5.90 2.47 -39.87
C MET A 60 -6.05 1.09 -40.53
N LYS A 61 -6.10 0.02 -39.74
CA LYS A 61 -6.27 -1.36 -40.23
C LYS A 61 -7.73 -1.74 -40.53
N SER A 62 -8.70 -0.92 -40.11
CA SER A 62 -10.11 -1.21 -40.33
C SER A 62 -10.56 -0.81 -41.75
N SER A 63 -11.47 -1.59 -42.35
CA SER A 63 -12.05 -1.30 -43.69
C SER A 63 -12.84 0.03 -43.76
N LYS A 64 -13.04 0.70 -42.61
CA LYS A 64 -13.67 2.04 -42.49
C LYS A 64 -12.63 3.19 -42.47
N SER A 65 -11.36 2.91 -42.74
CA SER A 65 -10.26 3.90 -42.76
C SER A 65 -10.52 5.13 -43.64
N HIS A 66 -11.35 5.01 -44.68
CA HIS A 66 -11.74 6.09 -45.60
C HIS A 66 -12.69 7.13 -44.99
N GLN A 67 -13.32 6.88 -43.83
CA GLN A 67 -14.23 7.82 -43.15
C GLN A 67 -13.57 8.60 -42.00
N ILE A 68 -12.30 8.32 -41.69
CA ILE A 68 -11.58 9.05 -40.66
C ILE A 68 -11.02 10.31 -41.33
N ASP A 69 -11.35 11.47 -40.77
CA ASP A 69 -10.78 12.74 -41.21
C ASP A 69 -9.29 12.81 -40.81
N ILE A 70 -8.45 12.14 -41.61
CA ILE A 70 -7.00 12.04 -41.41
C ILE A 70 -6.36 13.44 -41.34
N LYS A 71 -7.00 14.49 -41.90
CA LYS A 71 -6.55 15.88 -41.81
C LYS A 71 -6.59 16.45 -40.39
N ASN A 72 -7.36 15.85 -39.48
CA ASN A 72 -7.48 16.29 -38.08
C ASN A 72 -6.60 15.50 -37.11
N ILE A 73 -5.90 14.45 -37.54
CA ILE A 73 -4.95 13.71 -36.69
C ILE A 73 -3.56 14.37 -36.81
N LYS A 74 -3.34 15.44 -36.04
CA LYS A 74 -2.05 16.17 -36.02
C LYS A 74 -1.00 15.60 -35.05
N ILE A 75 -1.39 14.69 -34.17
CA ILE A 75 -0.50 14.08 -33.18
C ILE A 75 0.12 12.84 -33.82
N THR A 76 1.45 12.78 -33.91
CA THR A 76 2.23 11.65 -34.43
C THR A 76 3.11 11.05 -33.33
N GLU A 77 3.62 9.85 -33.57
CA GLU A 77 4.60 9.16 -32.73
C GLU A 77 5.83 10.03 -32.48
N ASP A 78 6.28 10.78 -33.49
CA ASP A 78 7.42 11.71 -33.40
C ASP A 78 7.17 12.88 -32.44
N ILE A 79 5.91 13.33 -32.31
CA ILE A 79 5.53 14.37 -31.34
C ILE A 79 5.44 13.78 -29.93
N LEU A 80 4.93 12.55 -29.82
CA LEU A 80 4.67 11.91 -28.53
C LEU A 80 5.91 11.28 -27.89
N VAL A 81 6.93 10.91 -28.66
CA VAL A 81 8.09 10.16 -28.14
C VAL A 81 8.82 10.91 -27.02
N TYR A 82 8.97 12.24 -27.12
CA TYR A 82 9.65 13.05 -26.10
C TYR A 82 8.82 13.16 -24.81
N PRO A 83 7.53 13.55 -24.84
CA PRO A 83 6.66 13.46 -23.66
C PRO A 83 6.59 12.06 -23.03
N ILE A 84 6.52 11.00 -23.83
CA ILE A 84 6.52 9.62 -23.34
C ILE A 84 7.80 9.34 -22.55
N CYS A 85 8.97 9.60 -23.13
CA CYS A 85 10.24 9.37 -22.45
C CYS A 85 10.41 10.25 -21.20
N PHE A 86 10.02 11.53 -21.29
CA PHE A 86 10.07 12.44 -20.15
C PHE A 86 9.19 11.96 -19.00
N ASN A 87 7.95 11.57 -19.27
CA ASN A 87 7.01 11.14 -18.24
C ASN A 87 7.44 9.83 -17.57
N ILE A 88 7.96 8.86 -18.34
CA ILE A 88 8.56 7.64 -17.76
C ILE A 88 9.72 8.03 -16.84
N ARG A 89 10.67 8.81 -17.34
CA ARG A 89 11.86 9.19 -16.58
C ARG A 89 11.52 10.01 -15.33
N HIS A 90 10.56 10.92 -15.42
CA HIS A 90 10.16 11.74 -14.28
C HIS A 90 9.40 10.93 -13.23
N SER A 91 8.58 9.97 -13.66
CA SER A 91 7.98 9.00 -12.74
C SER A 91 9.03 8.22 -11.95
N ILE A 92 10.11 7.75 -12.60
CA ILE A 92 11.26 7.12 -11.92
C ILE A 92 11.83 8.06 -10.86
N GLU A 93 12.13 9.31 -11.20
CA GLU A 93 12.67 10.29 -10.25
C GLU A 93 11.79 10.42 -9.00
N LEU A 94 10.48 10.57 -9.19
CA LEU A 94 9.52 10.76 -8.09
C LEU A 94 9.44 9.53 -7.19
N TYR A 95 9.38 8.33 -7.74
CA TYR A 95 9.45 7.10 -6.95
C TYR A 95 10.73 6.99 -6.13
N LEU A 96 11.90 7.30 -6.73
CA LEU A 96 13.15 7.27 -5.99
C LEU A 96 13.15 8.27 -4.83
N LYS A 97 12.59 9.48 -5.03
CA LYS A 97 12.43 10.47 -3.95
C LYS A 97 11.50 9.97 -2.86
N ALA A 98 10.34 9.40 -3.21
CA ALA A 98 9.40 8.84 -2.26
C ALA A 98 10.02 7.70 -1.43
N ILE A 99 10.78 6.80 -2.08
CA ILE A 99 11.51 5.72 -1.41
C ILE A 99 12.56 6.28 -0.43
N ILE A 100 13.35 7.28 -0.84
CA ILE A 100 14.35 7.93 0.02
C ILE A 100 13.68 8.56 1.24
N GLU A 101 12.58 9.29 1.06
CA GLU A 101 11.82 9.89 2.15
C GLU A 101 11.37 8.86 3.18
N LYS A 102 10.83 7.72 2.72
CA LYS A 102 10.40 6.64 3.61
C LYS A 102 11.55 5.95 4.30
N ILE A 103 12.68 5.74 3.62
CA ILE A 103 13.91 5.24 4.23
C ILE A 103 14.34 6.18 5.36
N ILE A 104 14.34 7.49 5.16
CA ILE A 104 14.69 8.45 6.22
C ILE A 104 13.75 8.33 7.41
N SER A 105 12.43 8.28 7.17
CA SER A 105 11.45 8.11 8.24
C SER A 105 11.67 6.81 9.03
N ILE A 106 12.06 5.71 8.37
CA ILE A 106 12.43 4.46 9.04
C ILE A 106 13.63 4.67 9.98
N TYR A 107 14.67 5.38 9.54
CA TYR A 107 15.82 5.69 10.38
C TYR A 107 15.41 6.56 11.58
N GLU A 108 14.53 7.54 11.37
CA GLU A 108 13.99 8.41 12.43
C GLU A 108 13.21 7.60 13.47
N ILE A 109 12.31 6.70 13.06
CA ILE A 109 11.57 5.78 13.97
C ILE A 109 12.54 4.92 14.80
N LYS A 110 13.66 4.52 14.21
CA LYS A 110 14.70 3.71 14.88
C LYS A 110 15.64 4.54 15.76
N ASN A 111 15.40 5.84 15.95
CA ASN A 111 16.25 6.77 16.67
C ASN A 111 17.70 6.79 16.15
N LEU A 112 17.87 6.59 14.84
CA LEU A 112 19.15 6.64 14.16
C LEU A 112 19.42 8.06 13.67
N ARG A 113 20.69 8.48 13.66
CA ARG A 113 21.05 9.84 13.22
C ARG A 113 20.65 10.06 11.77
N LYS A 114 19.85 11.11 11.54
CA LYS A 114 19.57 11.64 10.20
C LYS A 114 20.85 12.25 9.62
N PRO A 115 21.06 12.17 8.29
CA PRO A 115 22.14 12.89 7.65
C PRO A 115 21.80 14.37 7.65
N SER A 116 22.64 15.20 8.26
CA SER A 116 22.37 16.63 8.48
C SER A 116 22.31 17.48 7.20
N SER A 117 22.71 16.92 6.05
CA SER A 117 22.80 17.63 4.76
C SER A 117 22.01 17.00 3.60
N LEU A 118 21.11 16.03 3.86
CA LEU A 118 20.48 15.30 2.77
C LEU A 118 19.57 16.21 1.93
N ASN A 119 20.00 16.49 0.70
CA ASN A 119 19.26 17.29 -0.24
C ASN A 119 18.61 16.39 -1.30
N ILE A 120 17.34 16.04 -1.10
CA ILE A 120 16.54 15.22 -2.03
C ILE A 120 16.04 16.05 -3.24
N SER A 121 16.26 17.38 -3.27
CA SER A 121 15.79 18.22 -4.38
C SER A 121 16.54 17.99 -5.69
N HIS A 122 17.65 17.23 -5.69
CA HIS A 122 18.37 16.96 -6.92
C HIS A 122 17.54 16.13 -7.89
N HIS A 123 17.58 16.51 -9.17
CA HIS A 123 16.90 15.78 -10.23
C HIS A 123 17.72 14.61 -10.76
N ASN A 124 18.99 14.44 -10.33
CA ASN A 124 19.84 13.38 -10.86
C ASN A 124 19.41 11.99 -10.34
N ILE A 125 18.85 11.14 -11.20
CA ILE A 125 18.34 9.82 -10.81
C ILE A 125 19.44 8.82 -10.48
N ILE A 126 20.65 8.97 -11.04
CA ILE A 126 21.80 8.12 -10.66
C ILE A 126 22.19 8.42 -9.21
N LEU A 127 22.27 9.70 -8.84
CA LEU A 127 22.59 10.09 -7.46
C LEU A 127 21.48 9.66 -6.48
N LEU A 128 20.20 9.76 -6.88
CA LEU A 128 19.09 9.25 -6.05
C LEU A 128 19.22 7.74 -5.85
N TRP A 129 19.58 7.02 -6.90
CA TRP A 129 19.76 5.57 -6.82
C TRP A 129 20.98 5.16 -6.01
N GLU A 130 22.09 5.88 -6.10
CA GLU A 130 23.27 5.66 -5.25
C GLU A 130 22.95 5.88 -3.77
N LEU A 131 22.17 6.91 -3.44
CA LEU A 131 21.67 7.15 -2.09
C LEU A 131 20.86 5.97 -1.56
N ILE A 132 19.96 5.43 -2.38
CA ILE A 132 19.21 4.22 -2.03
C ILE A 132 20.18 3.05 -1.91
N SER A 133 20.78 2.59 -3.01
CA SER A 133 21.58 1.36 -3.09
C SER A 133 22.73 1.26 -2.09
N THR A 134 23.41 2.35 -1.76
CA THR A 134 24.50 2.32 -0.78
C THR A 134 23.97 2.20 0.65
N HIS A 135 22.73 2.64 0.93
CA HIS A 135 22.15 2.83 2.28
C HIS A 135 23.07 3.56 3.26
N ASN A 136 24.10 4.18 2.72
CA ASN A 136 25.21 4.67 3.46
C ASN A 136 25.18 6.17 3.32
N PHE A 137 24.36 6.77 4.17
CA PHE A 137 24.41 8.20 4.36
C PHE A 137 25.76 8.69 4.90
N SER A 138 26.77 7.83 5.14
CA SER A 138 28.12 8.28 5.44
C SER A 138 28.73 9.15 4.33
N ILE A 139 28.23 9.06 3.09
CA ILE A 139 28.63 9.99 2.02
C ILE A 139 28.09 11.42 2.28
N TRP A 140 27.03 11.57 3.08
CA TRP A 140 26.30 12.83 3.32
C TRP A 140 26.37 13.36 4.76
N SER A 141 26.82 12.57 5.75
CA SER A 141 27.44 13.06 6.99
C SER A 141 27.99 11.88 7.82
N MET A 142 29.28 11.95 8.16
CA MET A 142 29.97 11.18 9.21
C MET A 142 29.10 11.11 10.50
N ASP A 143 28.82 9.97 11.15
CA ASP A 143 29.74 9.24 12.05
C ASP A 143 29.14 7.89 12.54
N SER A 144 28.14 7.31 11.86
CA SER A 144 27.53 6.05 12.32
C SER A 144 27.46 4.99 11.22
N TYR A 145 28.28 3.95 11.35
CA TYR A 145 28.10 2.70 10.60
C TYR A 145 26.86 1.98 11.17
N ILE A 146 25.72 2.17 10.51
CA ILE A 146 24.50 1.44 10.84
C ILE A 146 24.45 0.22 9.94
N ASN A 147 24.45 -0.97 10.53
CA ASN A 147 24.36 -2.20 9.77
C ASN A 147 22.96 -2.31 9.16
N ARG A 148 22.85 -2.06 7.84
CA ARG A 148 21.58 -2.08 7.10
C ARG A 148 20.75 -3.34 7.30
N LYS A 149 21.38 -4.49 7.61
CA LYS A 149 20.69 -5.76 7.88
C LYS A 149 19.85 -5.75 9.15
N GLN A 150 19.99 -4.72 10.00
CA GLN A 150 19.14 -4.50 11.17
C GLN A 150 17.87 -3.71 10.84
N ILE A 151 17.80 -3.11 9.65
CA ILE A 151 16.71 -2.23 9.21
C ILE A 151 15.96 -2.84 8.03
N PHE A 152 16.71 -3.43 7.09
CA PHE A 152 16.18 -3.96 5.86
C PHE A 152 16.43 -5.47 5.78
N ASP A 153 15.45 -6.17 5.22
CA ASP A 153 15.54 -7.60 4.95
C ASP A 153 16.00 -7.88 3.50
N GLU A 154 16.12 -9.15 3.17
CA GLU A 154 16.60 -9.63 1.87
C GLU A 154 15.73 -9.20 0.68
N LYS A 155 14.45 -8.83 0.87
CA LYS A 155 13.62 -8.33 -0.22
C LYS A 155 14.12 -6.97 -0.72
N PHE A 156 14.66 -6.16 0.20
CA PHE A 156 15.29 -4.91 -0.14
C PHE A 156 16.39 -5.12 -1.20
N ASP A 157 17.29 -6.08 -0.95
CA ASP A 157 18.39 -6.41 -1.86
C ASP A 157 17.91 -6.97 -3.19
N ALA A 158 16.83 -7.74 -3.18
CA ALA A 158 16.22 -8.24 -4.40
C ALA A 158 15.72 -7.07 -5.28
N TYR A 159 15.07 -6.06 -4.70
CA TYR A 159 14.66 -4.87 -5.45
C TYR A 159 15.84 -4.08 -6.00
N LEU A 160 16.90 -3.88 -5.20
CA LEU A 160 18.14 -3.25 -5.71
C LEU A 160 18.67 -3.98 -6.93
N SER A 161 18.81 -5.30 -6.85
CA SER A 161 19.35 -6.10 -7.94
C SER A 161 18.47 -6.02 -9.20
N ILE A 162 17.15 -6.07 -9.04
CA ILE A 162 16.21 -6.13 -10.16
C ILE A 162 16.07 -4.76 -10.86
N LEU A 163 16.15 -3.66 -10.12
CA LEU A 163 15.93 -2.31 -10.64
C LEU A 163 17.22 -1.61 -11.12
N ASN A 164 18.40 -2.08 -10.68
CA ASN A 164 19.66 -1.40 -10.96
C ASN A 164 19.90 -1.15 -12.45
N GLU A 165 19.77 -2.17 -13.30
CA GLU A 165 20.01 -2.01 -14.73
C GLU A 165 19.05 -0.97 -15.35
N TYR A 166 17.77 -1.04 -15.01
CA TYR A 166 16.76 -0.12 -15.53
C TYR A 166 17.06 1.34 -15.17
N ILE A 167 17.41 1.61 -13.92
CA ILE A 167 17.70 2.96 -13.45
C ILE A 167 19.00 3.48 -14.04
N GLN A 168 20.03 2.63 -14.15
CA GLN A 168 21.31 3.01 -14.75
C GLN A 168 21.16 3.32 -16.25
N GLN A 169 20.35 2.56 -16.99
CA GLN A 169 20.07 2.83 -18.40
C GLN A 169 19.36 4.18 -18.60
N TRP A 170 18.33 4.47 -17.83
CA TRP A 170 17.67 5.79 -17.87
C TRP A 170 18.60 6.91 -17.42
N GLY A 171 19.40 6.67 -16.39
CA GLY A 171 20.37 7.63 -15.87
C GLY A 171 21.47 7.97 -16.87
N ALA A 172 21.89 7.01 -17.70
CA ALA A 172 22.86 7.22 -18.76
C ALA A 172 22.32 8.10 -19.90
N ILE A 173 21.00 8.04 -20.16
CA ILE A 173 20.35 8.81 -21.23
C ILE A 173 19.92 10.20 -20.73
N ASP A 174 19.30 10.26 -19.56
CA ASP A 174 18.74 11.49 -19.01
C ASP A 174 18.85 11.54 -17.48
N PRO A 175 20.06 11.80 -16.94
CA PRO A 175 20.28 11.83 -15.51
C PRO A 175 19.44 12.93 -14.86
N THR A 176 19.39 14.13 -15.44
CA THR A 176 18.84 15.36 -14.84
C THR A 176 17.44 15.74 -15.34
N GLY A 177 16.88 14.96 -16.26
CA GLY A 177 15.56 15.16 -16.82
C GLY A 177 15.53 16.14 -17.99
N GLN A 178 16.66 16.55 -18.54
CA GLN A 178 16.74 17.62 -19.54
C GLN A 178 16.68 17.10 -20.97
N THR A 179 17.18 15.87 -21.21
CA THR A 179 17.34 15.28 -22.54
C THR A 179 16.05 15.25 -23.35
N PHE A 180 14.91 14.94 -22.70
CA PHE A 180 13.63 14.82 -23.38
C PHE A 180 12.77 16.09 -23.34
N ARG A 181 13.20 17.14 -22.61
CA ARG A 181 12.47 18.43 -22.52
C ARG A 181 12.92 19.42 -23.57
N TYR A 182 14.21 19.41 -23.90
CA TYR A 182 14.80 20.41 -24.79
C TYR A 182 15.41 19.74 -26.02
N PRO A 183 15.27 20.34 -27.22
CA PRO A 183 15.84 19.77 -28.45
C PRO A 183 17.38 19.87 -28.49
N LEU A 184 17.97 20.79 -27.72
CA LEU A 184 19.40 21.03 -27.63
C LEU A 184 19.86 21.00 -26.17
N ASP A 185 21.12 20.64 -25.96
CA ASP A 185 21.79 20.79 -24.67
C ASP A 185 22.30 22.23 -24.43
N THR A 186 22.97 22.45 -23.31
CA THR A 186 23.57 23.75 -22.94
C THR A 186 24.72 24.18 -23.87
N GLU A 187 25.28 23.25 -24.65
CA GLU A 187 26.30 23.50 -25.66
C GLU A 187 25.70 23.61 -27.08
N SER A 188 24.37 23.71 -27.20
CA SER A 188 23.63 23.76 -28.48
C SER A 188 23.81 22.52 -29.37
N LYS A 189 24.18 21.37 -28.79
CA LYS A 189 24.22 20.09 -29.50
C LYS A 189 22.87 19.38 -29.36
N ARG A 190 22.46 18.65 -30.39
CA ARG A 190 21.26 17.80 -30.32
C ARG A 190 21.48 16.66 -29.34
N HIS A 191 20.45 16.32 -28.58
CA HIS A 191 20.39 15.09 -27.78
C HIS A 191 20.26 13.85 -28.66
N LEU A 192 20.60 12.67 -28.10
CA LEU A 192 20.35 11.34 -28.70
C LEU A 192 20.99 11.13 -30.10
N GLN A 193 22.17 11.71 -30.36
CA GLN A 193 22.81 11.66 -31.70
C GLN A 193 23.10 10.24 -32.20
N ASP A 194 23.31 9.30 -31.27
CA ASP A 194 23.59 7.89 -31.57
C ASP A 194 22.31 7.03 -31.68
N ILE A 195 21.13 7.61 -31.45
CA ILE A 195 19.84 6.90 -31.46
C ILE A 195 18.95 7.50 -32.55
N SER A 196 18.86 6.80 -33.68
CA SER A 196 18.07 7.25 -34.84
C SER A 196 16.57 6.98 -34.70
N ASN A 197 16.18 5.95 -33.95
CA ASN A 197 14.78 5.51 -33.84
C ASN A 197 14.50 4.94 -32.45
N ILE A 198 13.31 5.25 -31.91
CA ILE A 198 12.79 4.66 -30.68
C ILE A 198 11.54 3.84 -31.02
N GLN A 199 11.59 2.54 -30.73
CA GLN A 199 10.44 1.66 -30.87
C GLN A 199 9.50 1.85 -29.67
N ILE A 200 8.56 2.79 -29.77
CA ILE A 200 7.74 3.28 -28.65
C ILE A 200 7.01 2.15 -27.90
N LEU A 201 6.42 1.17 -28.61
CA LEU A 201 5.70 0.06 -27.96
C LEU A 201 6.65 -0.87 -27.20
N PHE A 202 7.87 -1.08 -27.71
CA PHE A 202 8.89 -1.88 -27.04
C PHE A 202 9.42 -1.14 -25.80
N LEU A 203 9.69 0.16 -25.93
CA LEU A 203 10.06 1.03 -24.81
C LEU A 203 8.99 0.96 -23.70
N PHE A 204 7.72 1.14 -24.07
CA PHE A 204 6.62 1.12 -23.10
C PHE A 204 6.47 -0.23 -22.40
N SER A 205 6.51 -1.35 -23.14
CA SER A 205 6.40 -2.68 -22.52
C SER A 205 7.52 -2.96 -21.50
N ASN A 206 8.74 -2.47 -21.78
CA ASN A 206 9.85 -2.59 -20.84
C ASN A 206 9.71 -1.61 -19.66
N ALA A 207 9.28 -0.38 -19.91
CA ALA A 207 9.03 0.62 -18.88
C ALA A 207 7.94 0.16 -17.92
N GLU A 208 6.82 -0.36 -18.42
CA GLU A 208 5.68 -0.85 -17.62
C GLU A 208 6.08 -1.95 -16.64
N LYS A 209 6.85 -2.94 -17.10
CA LYS A 209 7.34 -4.02 -16.22
C LYS A 209 8.25 -3.51 -15.11
N ASN A 210 9.11 -2.53 -15.40
CA ASN A 210 10.04 -1.99 -14.42
C ASN A 210 9.40 -0.94 -13.51
N HIS A 211 8.44 -0.18 -14.02
CA HIS A 211 7.59 0.71 -13.26
C HIS A 211 6.82 -0.05 -12.19
N LYS A 212 6.18 -1.16 -12.54
CA LYS A 212 5.51 -2.03 -11.57
C LYS A 212 6.47 -2.49 -10.46
N LYS A 213 7.70 -2.88 -10.80
CA LYS A 213 8.70 -3.29 -9.79
C LYS A 213 9.15 -2.13 -8.89
N LEU A 214 9.20 -0.91 -9.44
CA LEU A 214 9.53 0.31 -8.68
C LEU A 214 8.40 0.68 -7.73
N ASP A 215 7.16 0.53 -8.18
CA ASP A 215 5.96 0.67 -7.35
C ASP A 215 5.89 -0.40 -6.24
N ASP A 216 6.12 -1.68 -6.58
CA ASP A 216 6.18 -2.78 -5.62
C ASP A 216 7.32 -2.54 -4.58
N PHE A 217 8.44 -1.92 -4.99
CA PHE A 217 9.53 -1.54 -4.10
C PHE A 217 9.13 -0.40 -3.16
N TYR A 218 8.46 0.64 -3.64
CA TYR A 218 7.91 1.70 -2.81
C TYR A 218 6.93 1.15 -1.77
N HIS A 219 5.97 0.32 -2.19
CA HIS A 219 5.01 -0.33 -1.29
C HIS A 219 5.70 -1.22 -0.24
N PHE A 220 6.76 -1.94 -0.63
CA PHE A 220 7.57 -2.70 0.32
C PHE A 220 8.20 -1.78 1.40
N ILE A 221 8.76 -0.64 1.03
CA ILE A 221 9.34 0.32 1.99
C ILE A 221 8.26 0.97 2.84
N GLN A 222 7.10 1.30 2.26
CA GLN A 222 5.94 1.82 2.99
C GLN A 222 5.46 0.82 4.04
N ASN A 223 5.31 -0.46 3.68
CA ASN A 223 4.92 -1.51 4.61
C ASN A 223 5.95 -1.69 5.74
N LEU A 224 7.24 -1.67 5.42
CA LEU A 224 8.31 -1.74 6.42
C LEU A 224 8.31 -0.53 7.36
N HIS A 225 8.07 0.67 6.82
CA HIS A 225 7.88 1.88 7.60
C HIS A 225 6.72 1.74 8.58
N ASP A 226 5.57 1.25 8.11
CA ASP A 226 4.37 1.09 8.94
C ASP A 226 4.57 0.02 10.01
N ASP A 227 5.23 -1.09 9.68
CA ASP A 227 5.61 -2.10 10.66
C ASP A 227 6.46 -1.47 11.78
N TYR A 228 7.48 -0.68 11.45
CA TYR A 228 8.29 -0.02 12.47
C TYR A 228 7.52 1.03 13.26
N LYS A 229 6.68 1.84 12.62
CA LYS A 229 5.83 2.82 13.29
C LYS A 229 4.89 2.16 14.30
N LYS A 230 4.39 0.97 13.97
CA LYS A 230 3.50 0.16 14.82
C LYS A 230 4.25 -0.80 15.76
N ASN A 231 5.58 -0.70 15.87
CA ASN A 231 6.43 -1.59 16.67
C ASN A 231 6.26 -3.09 16.32
N ARG A 232 5.93 -3.40 15.06
CA ARG A 232 5.95 -4.76 14.51
C ARG A 232 7.37 -5.13 14.14
N GLY A 233 7.77 -6.34 14.53
CA GLY A 233 9.16 -6.76 14.50
C GLY A 233 9.79 -6.70 15.88
N ASN A 234 11.07 -7.05 15.96
CA ASN A 234 11.84 -6.90 17.19
C ASN A 234 13.19 -6.23 16.91
N GLN A 235 14.04 -6.15 17.94
CA GLN A 235 15.36 -5.51 17.83
C GLN A 235 16.35 -6.25 16.90
N PHE A 236 16.02 -7.45 16.41
CA PHE A 236 16.90 -8.28 15.58
C PHE A 236 16.38 -8.50 14.16
N LEU A 237 15.06 -8.66 13.98
CA LEU A 237 14.44 -9.06 12.72
C LEU A 237 13.26 -8.16 12.37
N THR A 238 13.08 -7.89 11.08
CA THR A 238 11.85 -7.26 10.55
C THR A 238 10.64 -8.17 10.79
N TYR A 239 9.42 -7.63 10.73
CA TYR A 239 8.22 -8.46 10.89
C TYR A 239 8.12 -9.53 9.79
N PHE A 240 8.55 -9.21 8.56
CA PHE A 240 8.66 -10.19 7.47
C PHE A 240 9.63 -11.32 7.81
N GLN A 241 10.83 -11.01 8.33
CA GLN A 241 11.79 -12.03 8.74
C GLN A 241 11.28 -12.87 9.92
N LEU A 242 10.54 -12.27 10.86
CA LEU A 242 9.87 -13.03 11.93
C LEU A 242 8.78 -13.95 11.39
N THR A 243 8.04 -13.51 10.37
CA THR A 243 7.07 -14.35 9.65
C THR A 243 7.78 -15.56 9.03
N LYS A 244 8.91 -15.34 8.34
CA LYS A 244 9.71 -16.43 7.76
C LYS A 244 10.35 -17.33 8.81
N LEU A 245 10.72 -16.79 9.96
CA LEU A 245 11.21 -17.59 11.08
C LEU A 245 10.09 -18.45 11.64
N ALA A 246 8.90 -17.89 11.88
CA ALA A 246 7.73 -18.61 12.37
C ALA A 246 7.30 -19.75 11.42
N GLU A 247 7.25 -19.49 10.11
CA GLU A 247 7.00 -20.51 9.08
C GLU A 247 8.06 -21.63 9.06
N SER A 248 9.28 -21.36 9.54
CA SER A 248 10.37 -22.35 9.59
C SER A 248 10.43 -23.11 10.92
N LEU A 249 9.59 -22.77 11.90
CA LEU A 249 9.53 -23.46 13.19
C LEU A 249 8.57 -24.65 13.12
N PRO A 250 8.83 -25.73 13.89
CA PRO A 250 7.88 -26.83 14.02
C PRO A 250 6.62 -26.36 14.75
N VAL A 251 5.58 -27.18 14.70
CA VAL A 251 4.33 -26.91 15.41
C VAL A 251 4.61 -26.83 16.92
N PHE A 252 4.04 -25.83 17.59
CA PHE A 252 4.37 -25.48 18.98
C PHE A 252 4.29 -26.65 19.97
N HIS A 253 3.28 -27.53 19.84
CA HIS A 253 3.10 -28.68 20.73
C HIS A 253 4.18 -29.77 20.57
N GLN A 254 4.96 -29.73 19.48
CA GLN A 254 6.01 -30.71 19.17
C GLN A 254 7.41 -30.22 19.57
N TRP A 255 7.54 -29.02 20.11
CA TRP A 255 8.86 -28.42 20.35
C TRP A 255 9.76 -29.20 21.29
N GLY A 256 9.19 -30.01 22.20
CA GLY A 256 9.98 -30.88 23.08
C GLY A 256 10.88 -31.86 22.32
N GLU A 257 10.46 -32.29 21.12
CA GLU A 257 11.18 -33.26 20.28
C GLU A 257 11.71 -32.63 18.99
N ALA A 258 10.92 -31.76 18.35
CA ALA A 258 11.20 -31.25 17.00
C ALA A 258 12.06 -29.97 16.99
N LEU A 259 12.11 -29.19 18.08
CA LEU A 259 12.94 -27.98 18.15
C LEU A 259 14.36 -28.34 18.59
N THR A 260 15.07 -29.08 17.74
CA THR A 260 16.41 -29.60 18.05
C THR A 260 17.46 -28.50 18.08
N GLN A 261 18.60 -28.80 18.73
CA GLN A 261 19.74 -27.89 18.76
C GLN A 261 20.26 -27.57 17.34
N GLU A 262 20.28 -28.60 16.47
CA GLU A 262 20.69 -28.51 15.07
C GLU A 262 19.77 -27.59 14.27
N LEU A 263 18.45 -27.74 14.38
CA LEU A 263 17.49 -26.86 13.71
C LEU A 263 17.67 -25.40 14.15
N LEU A 264 17.86 -25.17 15.45
CA LEU A 264 18.10 -23.83 15.97
C LEU A 264 19.44 -23.24 15.47
N ASP A 265 20.47 -24.06 15.24
CA ASP A 265 21.73 -23.63 14.59
C ASP A 265 21.51 -23.25 13.12
N GLU A 266 20.77 -24.07 12.38
CA GLU A 266 20.39 -23.79 10.99
C GLU A 266 19.62 -22.47 10.86
N LEU A 267 18.61 -22.27 11.72
CA LEU A 267 17.82 -21.05 11.76
C LEU A 267 18.69 -19.84 12.16
N GLN A 268 19.59 -20.01 13.13
CA GLN A 268 20.51 -18.96 13.53
C GLN A 268 21.37 -18.49 12.34
N ILE A 269 21.90 -19.43 11.55
CA ILE A 269 22.70 -19.15 10.34
C ILE A 269 21.83 -18.47 9.28
N LYS A 270 20.66 -19.05 8.98
CA LYS A 270 19.70 -18.55 7.96
C LYS A 270 19.32 -17.09 8.20
N PHE A 271 18.99 -16.76 9.45
CA PHE A 271 18.56 -15.42 9.85
C PHE A 271 19.71 -14.52 10.33
N LYS A 272 20.96 -14.97 10.19
CA LYS A 272 22.19 -14.20 10.54
C LYS A 272 22.18 -13.69 11.98
N LEU A 273 21.61 -14.47 12.91
CA LEU A 273 21.55 -14.15 14.32
C LEU A 273 22.87 -14.50 14.99
N VAL A 274 23.38 -13.60 15.84
CA VAL A 274 24.75 -13.69 16.40
C VAL A 274 24.83 -14.65 17.58
N SER A 275 23.71 -14.93 18.25
CA SER A 275 23.70 -15.84 19.39
C SER A 275 22.38 -16.57 19.57
N ARG A 276 22.44 -17.71 20.27
CA ARG A 276 21.28 -18.49 20.70
C ARG A 276 20.25 -17.66 21.49
N ARG A 277 20.71 -16.66 22.25
CA ARG A 277 19.81 -15.75 22.99
C ARG A 277 18.96 -14.90 22.06
N GLN A 278 19.47 -14.51 20.89
CA GLN A 278 18.71 -13.69 19.94
C GLN A 278 17.58 -14.49 19.29
N ILE A 279 17.84 -15.74 18.90
CA ILE A 279 16.79 -16.61 18.34
C ILE A 279 15.69 -16.88 19.36
N TYR A 280 16.02 -17.15 20.63
CA TYR A 280 14.99 -17.31 21.66
C TYR A 280 14.16 -16.04 21.87
N LYS A 281 14.76 -14.85 21.86
CA LYS A 281 14.00 -13.59 21.92
C LYS A 281 13.06 -13.41 20.71
N CYS A 282 13.45 -13.88 19.52
CA CYS A 282 12.59 -13.87 18.35
C CYS A 282 11.42 -14.86 18.49
N ILE A 283 11.71 -16.07 18.98
CA ILE A 283 10.70 -17.09 19.29
C ILE A 283 9.73 -16.60 20.38
N ASP A 284 10.22 -15.90 21.40
CA ASP A 284 9.40 -15.30 22.45
C ASP A 284 8.43 -14.26 21.91
N TYR A 285 8.89 -13.42 20.98
CA TYR A 285 8.02 -12.48 20.27
C TYR A 285 6.96 -13.21 19.43
N ILE A 286 7.35 -14.22 18.66
CA ILE A 286 6.45 -15.02 17.81
C ILE A 286 5.31 -15.63 18.63
N LYS A 287 5.60 -16.16 19.82
CA LYS A 287 4.59 -16.76 20.72
C LYS A 287 3.56 -15.78 21.27
N GLN A 288 3.86 -14.48 21.23
CA GLN A 288 3.03 -13.42 21.84
C GLN A 288 2.26 -12.61 20.79
N ASP A 289 2.73 -12.57 19.54
CA ASP A 289 2.03 -11.93 18.43
C ASP A 289 0.95 -12.87 17.88
N TYR A 290 -0.28 -12.37 17.76
CA TYR A 290 -1.44 -13.17 17.31
C TYR A 290 -1.20 -13.87 15.97
N TYR A 291 -0.77 -13.12 14.96
CA TYR A 291 -0.56 -13.65 13.62
C TYR A 291 0.64 -14.61 13.58
N LEU A 292 1.79 -14.22 14.14
CA LEU A 292 2.98 -15.07 14.11
C LEU A 292 2.81 -16.37 14.93
N SER A 293 2.09 -16.30 16.05
CA SER A 293 1.78 -17.46 16.88
C SER A 293 0.89 -18.46 16.13
N SER A 294 -0.01 -17.99 15.27
CA SER A 294 -0.84 -18.86 14.42
C SER A 294 -0.01 -19.70 13.45
N LEU A 295 1.13 -19.19 12.96
CA LEU A 295 2.00 -19.89 12.01
C LEU A 295 2.68 -21.10 12.64
N ILE A 296 2.86 -21.11 13.97
CA ILE A 296 3.34 -22.27 14.74
C ILE A 296 2.19 -23.09 15.34
N SER A 297 0.97 -22.87 14.85
CA SER A 297 -0.30 -23.44 15.34
C SER A 297 -0.53 -23.27 16.84
N LYS A 298 -0.10 -22.13 17.38
CA LYS A 298 -0.39 -21.72 18.75
C LYS A 298 -1.47 -20.63 18.70
N ASP A 299 -2.69 -21.00 19.08
CA ASP A 299 -3.78 -20.04 19.17
C ASP A 299 -3.60 -19.09 20.38
N ILE A 300 -3.87 -17.81 20.18
CA ILE A 300 -3.99 -16.81 21.24
C ILE A 300 -5.47 -16.44 21.33
N ALA A 301 -6.07 -16.62 22.51
CA ALA A 301 -7.46 -16.27 22.73
C ALA A 301 -7.69 -14.77 22.58
N PHE A 302 -8.84 -14.37 22.03
CA PHE A 302 -9.31 -13.00 22.18
C PHE A 302 -9.59 -12.69 23.65
N LYS A 303 -9.74 -11.40 23.97
CA LYS A 303 -9.75 -10.93 25.35
C LYS A 303 -10.92 -11.49 26.17
N PHE A 304 -12.10 -11.54 25.55
CA PHE A 304 -13.34 -12.03 26.16
C PHE A 304 -14.11 -12.97 25.22
N LEU A 305 -14.01 -12.77 23.91
CA LEU A 305 -14.80 -13.52 22.93
C LEU A 305 -14.18 -14.88 22.60
N SER A 306 -14.92 -15.97 22.79
CA SER A 306 -14.42 -17.30 22.43
C SER A 306 -14.44 -17.55 20.92
N ASN A 307 -13.56 -18.44 20.45
CA ASN A 307 -13.54 -18.85 19.03
C ASN A 307 -14.89 -19.46 18.58
N ASP A 308 -15.60 -20.16 19.47
CA ASP A 308 -16.92 -20.73 19.15
C ASP A 308 -17.98 -19.64 18.98
N LYS A 309 -18.01 -18.64 19.89
CA LYS A 309 -18.89 -17.47 19.73
C LYS A 309 -18.59 -16.70 18.45
N VAL A 310 -17.32 -16.54 18.07
CA VAL A 310 -16.94 -15.91 16.80
C VAL A 310 -17.53 -16.65 15.60
N LYS A 311 -17.48 -17.99 15.59
CA LYS A 311 -18.09 -18.80 14.53
C LYS A 311 -19.60 -18.63 14.50
N ASP A 312 -20.25 -18.70 15.67
CA ASP A 312 -21.71 -18.53 15.79
C ASP A 312 -22.15 -17.16 15.26
N ILE A 313 -21.39 -16.10 15.56
CA ILE A 313 -21.64 -14.74 15.03
C ILE A 313 -21.50 -14.72 13.51
N ILE A 314 -20.42 -15.29 12.95
CA ILE A 314 -20.22 -15.33 11.50
C ILE A 314 -21.38 -16.05 10.82
N ASP A 315 -21.75 -17.23 11.32
CA ASP A 315 -22.83 -18.05 10.76
C ASP A 315 -24.18 -17.36 10.87
N PHE A 316 -24.45 -16.69 11.99
CA PHE A 316 -25.66 -15.88 12.15
C PHE A 316 -25.70 -14.71 11.18
N PHE A 317 -24.60 -13.96 11.01
CA PHE A 317 -24.60 -12.77 10.15
C PHE A 317 -24.51 -13.06 8.64
N LYS A 318 -24.17 -14.29 8.23
CA LYS A 318 -24.26 -14.72 6.82
C LYS A 318 -25.65 -14.50 6.23
N GLN A 319 -26.71 -14.57 7.05
CA GLN A 319 -28.09 -14.37 6.58
C GLN A 319 -28.40 -12.92 6.16
N PHE A 320 -27.60 -11.94 6.60
CA PHE A 320 -27.78 -10.51 6.29
C PHE A 320 -26.82 -10.01 5.20
N GLN A 321 -25.89 -10.85 4.71
CA GLN A 321 -24.94 -10.43 3.68
C GLN A 321 -25.65 -10.14 2.35
N ILE A 322 -25.29 -9.02 1.72
CA ILE A 322 -25.68 -8.73 0.35
C ILE A 322 -24.85 -9.63 -0.57
N LYS A 323 -25.50 -10.59 -1.25
CA LYS A 323 -24.85 -11.43 -2.25
C LYS A 323 -24.45 -10.56 -3.45
N GLU A 324 -23.19 -10.57 -3.86
CA GLU A 324 -22.69 -9.79 -5.01
C GLU A 324 -23.48 -10.03 -6.31
N GLY A 325 -24.14 -11.19 -6.45
CA GLY A 325 -25.00 -11.51 -7.60
C GLY A 325 -26.34 -10.76 -7.66
N SER A 326 -26.77 -10.05 -6.61
CA SER A 326 -28.04 -9.30 -6.61
C SER A 326 -27.92 -7.86 -7.14
N ILE A 327 -26.70 -7.36 -7.35
CA ILE A 327 -26.44 -6.01 -7.86
C ILE A 327 -26.28 -6.01 -9.40
N LEU A 328 -26.00 -7.17 -10.00
CA LEU A 328 -25.79 -7.32 -11.45
C LEU A 328 -27.01 -7.92 -12.19
N GLY A 329 -28.15 -8.03 -11.51
CA GLY A 329 -29.43 -8.46 -12.11
C GLY A 329 -30.33 -7.28 -12.43
N ASP A 330 -30.47 -7.00 -13.73
CA ASP A 330 -31.52 -6.20 -14.38
C ASP A 330 -31.55 -4.67 -14.17
N ASN A 331 -31.10 -4.00 -15.24
CA ASN A 331 -31.77 -2.90 -15.94
C ASN A 331 -32.69 -1.93 -15.16
N LYS A 332 -32.33 -0.64 -15.26
CA LYS A 332 -33.27 0.49 -15.36
C LYS A 332 -34.35 0.57 -14.28
N SER A 333 -33.96 1.02 -13.10
CA SER A 333 -34.76 2.01 -12.39
C SER A 333 -33.84 2.80 -11.48
N GLU A 334 -33.69 4.09 -11.76
CA GLU A 334 -33.35 5.07 -10.75
C GLU A 334 -34.32 4.84 -9.57
N ARG A 335 -33.82 4.23 -8.49
CA ARG A 335 -34.59 4.10 -7.26
C ARG A 335 -34.67 5.49 -6.66
N ASN A 336 -35.79 6.17 -6.93
CA ASN A 336 -36.30 7.19 -6.05
C ASN A 336 -36.46 6.55 -4.66
N LEU A 337 -35.46 6.76 -3.79
CA LEU A 337 -35.50 6.39 -2.38
C LEU A 337 -36.53 7.25 -1.66
N SER A 338 -37.81 6.90 -1.78
CA SER A 338 -38.84 7.43 -0.89
C SER A 338 -38.78 6.66 0.43
N LEU A 339 -38.85 7.38 1.57
CA LEU A 339 -38.93 6.80 2.92
C LEU A 339 -40.07 5.77 3.09
N ASN A 340 -41.06 5.78 2.17
CA ASN A 340 -42.20 4.86 2.14
C ASN A 340 -41.87 3.47 1.57
N THR A 341 -40.60 3.16 1.29
CA THR A 341 -40.15 1.84 0.78
C THR A 341 -39.41 1.01 1.83
N ILE A 342 -39.21 1.52 3.05
CA ILE A 342 -38.65 0.76 4.16
C ILE A 342 -39.80 -0.03 4.80
N ASP A 343 -39.73 -1.35 4.70
CA ASP A 343 -40.58 -2.25 5.47
C ASP A 343 -40.15 -2.19 6.94
N TRP A 344 -40.78 -1.29 7.69
CA TRP A 344 -40.48 -1.06 9.10
C TRP A 344 -40.78 -2.29 9.95
N GLU A 345 -41.77 -3.11 9.60
CA GLU A 345 -42.07 -4.34 10.33
C GLU A 345 -40.95 -5.37 10.13
N ALA A 346 -40.50 -5.58 8.90
CA ALA A 346 -39.39 -6.47 8.61
C ALA A 346 -38.10 -5.99 9.30
N TRP A 347 -37.84 -4.69 9.30
CA TRP A 347 -36.67 -4.11 9.96
C TRP A 347 -36.71 -4.27 11.49
N GLN A 348 -37.89 -4.10 12.11
CA GLN A 348 -38.04 -4.35 13.54
C GLN A 348 -37.84 -5.83 13.89
N GLN A 349 -38.39 -6.74 13.07
CA GLN A 349 -38.19 -8.19 13.25
C GLN A 349 -36.70 -8.58 13.12
N GLU A 350 -35.96 -7.99 12.19
CA GLU A 350 -34.51 -8.20 12.07
C GLU A 350 -33.77 -7.69 13.32
N ARG A 351 -34.13 -6.50 13.82
CA ARG A 351 -33.52 -5.96 15.04
C ARG A 351 -33.77 -6.85 16.25
N GLU A 352 -35.01 -7.29 16.45
CA GLU A 352 -35.38 -8.22 17.53
C GLU A 352 -34.58 -9.52 17.43
N ARG A 353 -34.47 -10.13 16.22
CA ARG A 353 -33.63 -11.32 16.02
C ARG A 353 -32.17 -11.09 16.41
N ILE A 354 -31.59 -9.95 16.06
CA ILE A 354 -30.19 -9.64 16.40
C ILE A 354 -30.05 -9.42 17.91
N GLN A 355 -31.02 -8.76 18.55
CA GLN A 355 -30.98 -8.51 19.98
C GLN A 355 -31.15 -9.82 20.78
N ASP A 356 -32.07 -10.69 20.35
CA ASP A 356 -32.25 -12.03 20.91
C ASP A 356 -30.98 -12.89 20.74
N PHE A 357 -30.32 -12.83 19.57
CA PHE A 357 -29.08 -13.57 19.36
C PHE A 357 -27.96 -13.17 20.34
N PHE A 358 -27.92 -11.90 20.73
CA PHE A 358 -26.93 -11.37 21.66
C PHE A 358 -27.37 -11.40 23.14
N SER A 359 -28.52 -11.97 23.48
CA SER A 359 -29.03 -11.99 24.87
C SER A 359 -28.08 -12.63 25.87
N ASP A 360 -27.32 -13.64 25.41
CA ASP A 360 -26.42 -14.44 26.23
C ASP A 360 -24.95 -13.94 26.15
N TYR A 361 -24.74 -12.76 25.57
CA TYR A 361 -23.43 -12.12 25.49
C TYR A 361 -23.26 -11.11 26.62
N THR A 362 -22.14 -11.22 27.32
CA THR A 362 -21.76 -10.24 28.32
C THR A 362 -21.35 -8.92 27.67
N TYR A 363 -21.43 -7.84 28.44
CA TYR A 363 -20.95 -6.52 27.99
C TYR A 363 -19.52 -6.57 27.42
N ASN A 364 -18.60 -7.24 28.12
CA ASN A 364 -17.21 -7.34 27.69
C ASN A 364 -17.04 -8.13 26.38
N GLU A 365 -17.85 -9.18 26.17
CA GLU A 365 -17.85 -9.92 24.90
C GLU A 365 -18.37 -9.06 23.74
N LEU A 366 -19.35 -8.19 23.98
CA LEU A 366 -19.87 -7.26 22.98
C LEU A 366 -18.86 -6.16 22.65
N VAL A 367 -18.19 -5.60 23.67
CA VAL A 367 -17.09 -4.64 23.46
C VAL A 367 -15.95 -5.30 22.68
N ASP A 368 -15.62 -6.55 23.00
CA ASP A 368 -14.60 -7.30 22.30
C ASP A 368 -14.98 -7.56 20.83
N LEU A 369 -16.23 -7.95 20.58
CA LEU A 369 -16.77 -8.14 19.23
C LEU A 369 -16.69 -6.87 18.39
N VAL A 370 -17.20 -5.73 18.90
CA VAL A 370 -17.16 -4.47 18.14
C VAL A 370 -15.72 -4.01 17.90
N THR A 371 -14.82 -4.28 18.83
CA THR A 371 -13.39 -4.04 18.67
C THR A 371 -12.81 -4.86 17.52
N ILE A 372 -13.08 -6.17 17.48
CA ILE A 372 -12.64 -7.05 16.41
C ILE A 372 -13.21 -6.58 15.07
N ILE A 373 -14.50 -6.22 15.00
CA ILE A 373 -15.13 -5.70 13.77
C ILE A 373 -14.40 -4.45 13.25
N TYR A 374 -14.07 -3.50 14.13
CA TYR A 374 -13.40 -2.27 13.71
C TYR A 374 -11.96 -2.50 13.28
N ILE A 375 -11.26 -3.46 13.89
CA ILE A 375 -9.92 -3.86 13.44
C ILE A 375 -9.93 -4.31 11.98
N GLY A 376 -10.90 -5.15 11.57
CA GLY A 376 -11.00 -5.64 10.20
C GLY A 376 -11.60 -4.65 9.22
N ARG A 377 -12.43 -3.70 9.69
CA ARG A 377 -12.94 -2.60 8.88
C ARG A 377 -11.84 -1.61 8.49
N ASP A 378 -11.00 -1.25 9.46
CA ASP A 378 -10.00 -0.20 9.32
C ASP A 378 -8.58 -0.76 9.07
N GLU A 379 -8.45 -2.09 8.93
CA GLU A 379 -7.18 -2.81 8.72
C GLU A 379 -6.10 -2.49 9.79
N ASN A 380 -6.55 -2.33 11.03
CA ASN A 380 -5.66 -2.09 12.17
C ASN A 380 -4.86 -3.36 12.52
N THR A 381 -3.74 -3.18 13.23
CA THR A 381 -2.87 -4.31 13.59
C THR A 381 -3.27 -4.94 14.92
N PRO A 382 -2.91 -6.22 15.19
CA PRO A 382 -3.19 -6.86 16.48
C PRO A 382 -2.58 -6.11 17.67
N GLN A 383 -1.50 -5.36 17.48
CA GLN A 383 -0.86 -4.52 18.50
C GLN A 383 -1.78 -3.40 19.01
N GLU A 384 -2.71 -2.94 18.17
CA GLU A 384 -3.65 -1.87 18.49
C GLU A 384 -4.90 -2.40 19.22
N TYR A 385 -5.05 -3.73 19.32
CA TYR A 385 -6.24 -4.39 19.86
C TYR A 385 -6.60 -3.90 21.28
N ASP A 386 -5.64 -3.84 22.20
CA ASP A 386 -5.90 -3.36 23.57
C ASP A 386 -6.20 -1.86 23.65
N LEU A 387 -5.67 -1.07 22.71
CA LEU A 387 -5.96 0.36 22.65
C LEU A 387 -7.38 0.59 22.12
N ILE A 388 -7.74 -0.09 21.04
CA ILE A 388 -9.07 -0.02 20.43
C ILE A 388 -10.12 -0.58 21.40
N TYR A 389 -9.84 -1.70 22.08
CA TYR A 389 -10.73 -2.23 23.12
C TYR A 389 -11.06 -1.17 24.19
N ARG A 390 -10.04 -0.52 24.75
CA ARG A 390 -10.23 0.52 25.77
C ARG A 390 -10.98 1.73 25.23
N TYR A 391 -10.74 2.09 23.97
CA TYR A 391 -11.46 3.16 23.29
C TYR A 391 -12.95 2.82 23.13
N MET A 392 -13.28 1.59 22.69
CA MET A 392 -14.66 1.13 22.55
C MET A 392 -15.36 1.02 23.91
N GLU A 393 -14.67 0.48 24.92
CA GLU A 393 -15.17 0.39 26.30
C GLU A 393 -15.51 1.77 26.89
N GLY A 394 -14.76 2.81 26.52
CA GLY A 394 -15.03 4.19 26.95
C GLY A 394 -16.12 4.92 26.14
N ILE A 395 -16.53 4.38 25.00
CA ILE A 395 -17.57 4.97 24.13
C ILE A 395 -18.95 4.42 24.43
N PHE A 396 -19.04 3.11 24.65
CA PHE A 396 -20.32 2.45 24.86
C PHE A 396 -20.61 2.36 26.36
N GLU A 397 -21.84 2.68 26.75
CA GLU A 397 -22.26 2.64 28.16
C GLU A 397 -23.10 1.41 28.49
N THR A 398 -23.76 0.82 27.47
CA THR A 398 -24.71 -0.28 27.65
C THR A 398 -24.57 -1.35 26.55
N PRO A 399 -24.92 -2.62 26.82
CA PRO A 399 -25.01 -3.67 25.79
C PRO A 399 -25.86 -3.27 24.59
N ASP A 400 -27.02 -2.65 24.84
CA ASP A 400 -27.94 -2.21 23.78
C ASP A 400 -27.30 -1.19 22.84
N SER A 401 -26.47 -0.28 23.35
CA SER A 401 -25.76 0.70 22.51
C SER A 401 -24.76 0.04 21.56
N ILE A 402 -24.11 -1.05 21.99
CA ILE A 402 -23.18 -1.84 21.18
C ILE A 402 -23.96 -2.65 20.14
N ILE A 403 -25.03 -3.33 20.55
CA ILE A 403 -25.88 -4.13 19.66
C ILE A 403 -26.46 -3.24 18.55
N ASN A 404 -26.95 -2.04 18.89
CA ASN A 404 -27.40 -1.06 17.90
C ASN A 404 -26.29 -0.70 16.91
N LYS A 405 -25.05 -0.55 17.39
CA LYS A 405 -23.91 -0.25 16.52
C LYS A 405 -23.55 -1.41 15.58
N ILE A 406 -23.67 -2.64 16.06
CA ILE A 406 -23.48 -3.85 15.27
C ILE A 406 -24.57 -3.92 14.19
N GLN A 407 -25.84 -3.68 14.56
CA GLN A 407 -26.98 -3.65 13.62
C GLN A 407 -26.78 -2.65 12.47
N GLU A 408 -26.23 -1.45 12.73
CA GLU A 408 -25.91 -0.48 11.67
C GLU A 408 -24.97 -1.04 10.58
N LYS A 409 -24.17 -2.05 10.92
CA LYS A 409 -23.17 -2.66 10.03
C LYS A 409 -23.55 -4.07 9.58
N GLN A 410 -24.78 -4.53 9.85
CA GLN A 410 -25.19 -5.93 9.72
C GLN A 410 -24.80 -6.61 8.39
N CYS A 411 -24.93 -5.89 7.27
CA CYS A 411 -24.62 -6.42 5.93
C CYS A 411 -23.12 -6.68 5.70
N ASN A 412 -22.24 -6.04 6.49
CA ASN A 412 -20.80 -6.05 6.30
C ASN A 412 -20.05 -6.76 7.45
N ILE A 413 -20.73 -7.19 8.51
CA ILE A 413 -20.09 -7.80 9.70
C ILE A 413 -19.22 -9.00 9.31
N VAL A 414 -19.73 -9.90 8.48
CA VAL A 414 -18.97 -11.08 8.06
C VAL A 414 -17.71 -10.70 7.29
N CYS A 415 -17.78 -9.68 6.43
CA CYS A 415 -16.60 -9.16 5.71
C CYS A 415 -15.57 -8.61 6.70
N TYR A 416 -15.99 -7.75 7.62
CA TYR A 416 -15.11 -7.16 8.62
C TYR A 416 -14.51 -8.22 9.56
N LEU A 417 -15.30 -9.16 10.05
CA LEU A 417 -14.81 -10.27 10.88
C LEU A 417 -13.83 -11.14 10.12
N ASN A 418 -14.10 -11.49 8.86
CA ASN A 418 -13.17 -12.27 8.06
C ASN A 418 -11.84 -11.53 7.90
N ASN A 419 -11.84 -10.23 7.60
CA ASN A 419 -10.62 -9.44 7.52
C ASN A 419 -9.85 -9.45 8.86
N SER A 420 -10.54 -9.26 9.98
CA SER A 420 -9.93 -9.36 11.31
C SER A 420 -9.32 -10.73 11.56
N LEU A 421 -10.02 -11.80 11.18
CA LEU A 421 -9.51 -13.16 11.35
C LEU A 421 -8.21 -13.38 10.57
N ASP A 422 -8.05 -12.80 9.38
CA ASP A 422 -6.76 -12.86 8.67
C ASP A 422 -5.67 -12.08 9.42
N ILE A 423 -5.99 -10.86 9.88
CA ILE A 423 -5.10 -10.00 10.65
C ILE A 423 -4.59 -10.70 11.92
N PHE A 424 -5.46 -11.46 12.59
CA PHE A 424 -5.14 -12.21 13.82
C PHE A 424 -4.59 -13.61 13.57
N GLY A 425 -4.49 -14.08 12.32
CA GLY A 425 -4.05 -15.45 12.02
C GLY A 425 -5.07 -16.54 12.38
N LYS A 426 -6.36 -16.19 12.43
CA LYS A 426 -7.49 -17.05 12.80
C LYS A 426 -8.40 -17.37 11.61
N SER A 427 -7.87 -17.38 10.40
CA SER A 427 -8.63 -17.68 9.17
C SER A 427 -9.30 -19.06 9.18
N PHE A 428 -8.82 -19.99 10.00
CA PHE A 428 -9.45 -21.29 10.25
C PHE A 428 -10.84 -21.21 10.92
N LEU A 429 -11.21 -20.05 11.48
CA LEU A 429 -12.54 -19.81 12.03
C LEU A 429 -13.56 -19.39 10.95
N ARG A 430 -13.11 -19.12 9.72
CA ARG A 430 -14.01 -18.91 8.59
C ARG A 430 -14.75 -20.22 8.32
N THR A 431 -16.07 -20.22 8.42
CA THR A 431 -16.89 -21.33 7.95
C THR A 431 -16.95 -21.27 6.42
N ASN A 432 -16.63 -22.39 5.76
CA ASN A 432 -16.79 -22.56 4.31
C ASN A 432 -18.22 -22.26 3.85
#